data_AF-A0A9P0JQD5-F1
#
_entry.id   AF-A0A9P0JQD5-F1
#
_cell.length_a   1.000
_cell.length_b   1.000
_cell.length_c   1.000
_cell.angle_alpha   90.00
_cell.angle_beta   90.00
_cell.angle_gamma   90.00
#
_symmetry.space_group_name_H-M   'P 1'
#
loop_
_entity.id
_entity.type
_entity.pdbx_description
1 polymer ?
#
loop_
_entity_poly.entity_id
_entity_poly.type
_entity_poly.pdbx_seq_one_letter_code
_entity_poly.pdbx_strand_id
1 'polypeptide(L)'
;MVSVRIALFLALAISVIAGISGTKCYLCSSLQDEKCRSAQNQDSYHLDCARFTPVSGQNYTCGKIEFVEGETIQVVRGCMISDITCEDIEKVAPVKITDCTICDTDFCNGA
;
A
#
# COMPACT_ATOMS: atom_id res chain seq x y z
N MET A 1 44.28 -13.24 25.96
CA MET A 1 44.04 -11.87 25.45
C MET A 1 43.63 -11.79 23.97
N VAL A 2 43.32 -12.92 23.29
CA VAL A 2 42.91 -12.93 21.87
C VAL A 2 41.39 -13.04 21.70
N SER A 3 40.67 -13.60 22.69
CA SER A 3 39.22 -13.88 22.59
C SER A 3 38.28 -12.67 22.69
N VAL A 4 38.71 -11.53 23.25
CA VAL A 4 37.84 -10.35 23.42
C VAL A 4 37.74 -9.53 22.13
N ARG A 5 38.80 -9.50 21.32
CA ARG A 5 38.85 -8.71 20.09
C ARG A 5 38.01 -9.31 18.97
N ILE A 6 37.88 -10.64 18.92
CA ILE A 6 37.09 -11.35 17.91
C ILE A 6 35.58 -11.21 18.18
N ALA A 7 35.18 -11.19 19.45
CA ALA A 7 33.78 -11.02 19.84
C ALA A 7 33.19 -9.66 19.41
N LEU A 8 34.01 -8.60 19.41
CA LEU A 8 33.57 -7.26 19.01
C LEU A 8 33.34 -7.10 17.50
N PHE A 9 34.03 -7.87 16.66
CA PHE A 9 33.80 -7.82 15.20
C PHE A 9 32.54 -8.58 14.76
N LEU A 10 32.10 -9.60 15.51
CA LEU A 10 30.85 -10.30 15.21
C LEU A 10 29.59 -9.57 15.72
N ALA A 11 29.71 -8.70 16.72
CA ALA A 11 28.57 -7.95 17.26
C ALA A 11 28.11 -6.79 16.34
N LEU A 12 28.96 -6.33 15.42
CA LEU A 12 28.68 -5.21 14.52
C LEU A 12 28.05 -5.60 13.17
N ALA A 13 27.94 -6.89 12.86
CA ALA A 13 27.47 -7.39 11.56
C ALA A 13 25.96 -7.70 11.51
N ILE A 14 25.22 -7.50 12.60
CA ILE A 14 23.78 -7.79 12.69
C ILE A 14 23.04 -6.53 13.15
N SER A 15 23.33 -5.37 12.55
CA SER A 15 22.30 -4.36 12.40
C SER A 15 21.42 -4.82 11.24
N VAL A 16 20.50 -5.75 11.53
CA VAL A 16 19.29 -5.89 10.70
C VAL A 16 18.59 -4.56 10.86
N ILE A 17 18.89 -3.63 9.95
CA ILE A 17 17.97 -2.57 9.63
C ILE A 17 16.79 -3.35 9.10
N ALA A 18 15.81 -3.63 9.98
CA ALA A 18 14.45 -3.88 9.55
C ALA A 18 14.04 -2.56 8.89
N GLY A 19 14.53 -2.37 7.67
CA GLY A 19 14.08 -1.32 6.81
C GLY A 19 12.61 -1.60 6.70
N ILE A 20 11.80 -0.71 7.27
CA ILE A 20 10.39 -0.61 6.96
C ILE A 20 10.40 -0.37 5.45
N SER A 21 10.43 -1.44 4.65
CA SER A 21 10.33 -1.36 3.21
C SER A 21 8.89 -0.96 2.96
N GLY A 22 8.66 0.34 2.83
CA GLY A 22 7.34 0.87 2.57
C GLY A 22 6.87 0.44 1.21
N THR A 23 5.74 -0.25 1.18
CA THR A 23 5.04 -0.58 -0.05
C THR A 23 4.70 0.72 -0.78
N LYS A 24 5.10 0.81 -2.05
CA LYS A 24 4.70 1.92 -2.93
C LYS A 24 3.40 1.56 -3.63
N CYS A 25 2.42 2.44 -3.62
CA CYS A 25 1.11 2.19 -4.25
C CYS A 25 0.75 3.33 -5.19
N TYR A 26 0.03 2.99 -6.27
CA TYR A 26 -0.61 4.00 -7.10
C TYR A 26 -1.70 4.72 -6.32
N LEU A 27 -1.84 6.03 -6.55
CA LEU A 27 -2.86 6.86 -5.92
C LEU A 27 -3.60 7.66 -6.98
N CYS A 28 -4.87 7.34 -7.14
CA CYS A 28 -5.74 8.08 -8.04
C CYS A 28 -7.21 7.81 -7.70
N SER A 29 -8.08 8.63 -8.27
CA SER A 29 -9.52 8.42 -8.29
C SER A 29 -10.04 8.74 -9.69
N SER A 30 -10.85 7.85 -10.26
CA SER A 30 -11.49 8.09 -11.56
C SER A 30 -12.49 9.24 -11.57
N LEU A 31 -12.86 9.74 -10.39
CA LEU A 31 -13.67 10.94 -10.22
C LEU A 31 -12.89 12.23 -10.48
N GLN A 32 -11.56 12.17 -10.37
CA GLN A 32 -10.66 13.31 -10.55
C GLN A 32 -9.79 13.16 -11.81
N ASP A 33 -9.41 11.93 -12.14
CA ASP A 33 -8.62 11.59 -13.32
C ASP A 33 -9.14 10.29 -13.95
N GLU A 34 -9.77 10.41 -15.11
CA GLU A 34 -10.31 9.26 -15.85
C GLU A 34 -9.25 8.18 -16.14
N LYS A 35 -7.96 8.53 -16.22
CA LYS A 35 -6.87 7.57 -16.43
C LYS A 35 -6.72 6.58 -15.28
N CYS A 36 -7.29 6.85 -14.12
CA CYS A 36 -7.29 5.92 -12.98
C CYS A 36 -8.02 4.60 -13.28
N ARG A 37 -8.94 4.61 -14.26
CA ARG A 37 -9.70 3.43 -14.72
C ARG A 37 -8.82 2.43 -15.47
N SER A 38 -7.74 2.91 -16.08
CA SER A 38 -6.82 2.10 -16.85
C SER A 38 -5.77 1.44 -15.96
N ALA A 39 -5.03 0.49 -16.53
CA ALA A 39 -3.82 -0.01 -15.92
C ALA A 39 -2.82 1.13 -15.69
N GLN A 40 -2.21 1.14 -14.51
CA GLN A 40 -1.23 2.15 -14.10
C GLN A 40 0.17 1.74 -14.55
N ASN A 41 1.04 2.73 -14.75
CA ASN A 41 2.41 2.51 -15.19
C ASN A 41 3.39 3.35 -14.36
N GLN A 42 4.68 3.28 -14.68
CA GLN A 42 5.72 3.98 -13.93
C GLN A 42 5.55 5.52 -13.88
N ASP A 43 4.83 6.11 -14.84
CA ASP A 43 4.58 7.55 -14.91
C ASP A 43 3.32 7.96 -14.13
N SER A 44 2.51 6.99 -13.69
CA SER A 44 1.35 7.23 -12.84
C SER A 44 1.78 7.74 -11.46
N TYR A 45 0.93 8.61 -10.89
CA TYR A 45 1.16 9.12 -9.55
C TYR A 45 1.11 7.98 -8.53
N HIS A 46 2.10 7.96 -7.65
CA HIS A 46 2.27 6.93 -6.63
C HIS A 46 2.85 7.54 -5.36
N LEU A 47 2.70 6.83 -4.25
CA LEU A 47 3.26 7.25 -2.97
C LEU A 47 3.85 6.07 -2.20
N ASP A 48 4.77 6.39 -1.29
CA ASP A 48 5.36 5.44 -0.35
C ASP A 48 4.49 5.36 0.92
N CYS A 49 3.79 4.24 1.12
CA CYS A 49 2.83 4.09 2.21
C CYS A 49 3.49 4.03 3.60
N ALA A 50 4.79 3.70 3.71
CA ALA A 50 5.47 3.71 5.01
C ALA A 50 5.58 5.12 5.60
N ARG A 51 5.39 6.17 4.79
CA ARG A 51 5.35 7.55 5.30
C ARG A 51 4.21 7.79 6.29
N PHE A 52 3.16 6.97 6.26
CA PHE A 52 2.02 7.08 7.17
C PHE A 52 2.20 6.33 8.49
N THR A 53 3.05 5.31 8.53
CA THR A 53 3.25 4.47 9.72
C THR A 53 3.76 5.25 10.93
N PRO A 54 4.76 6.16 10.83
CA PRO A 54 5.21 6.94 11.98
C PRO A 54 4.15 7.85 12.60
N VAL A 55 3.14 8.25 11.81
CA VAL A 55 2.09 9.18 12.24
C VAL A 55 0.89 8.44 12.82
N SER A 56 0.48 7.34 12.19
CA SER A 56 -0.70 6.57 12.56
C SER A 56 -0.42 5.43 13.55
N GLY A 57 0.83 4.95 13.60
CA GLY A 57 1.18 3.70 14.27
C GLY A 57 0.71 2.44 13.54
N GLN A 58 0.13 2.57 12.34
CA GLN A 58 -0.46 1.47 11.58
C GLN A 58 0.43 1.06 10.39
N ASN A 59 0.32 -0.21 10.01
CA ASN A 59 0.90 -0.70 8.76
C ASN A 59 -0.04 -0.40 7.59
N TYR A 60 0.54 -0.20 6.42
CA TYR A 60 -0.21 0.09 5.21
C TYR A 60 0.15 -0.87 4.07
N THR A 61 -0.84 -1.13 3.24
CA THR A 61 -0.80 -1.99 2.06
C THR A 61 -1.44 -1.26 0.87
N CYS A 62 -1.35 -1.80 -0.34
CA CYS A 62 -2.04 -1.21 -1.49
C CYS A 62 -3.48 -1.68 -1.59
N GLY A 63 -4.35 -0.76 -2.02
CA GLY A 63 -5.75 -1.03 -2.34
C GLY A 63 -6.13 -0.52 -3.73
N LYS A 64 -7.03 -1.26 -4.39
CA LYS A 64 -7.82 -0.83 -5.54
C LYS A 64 -9.27 -1.19 -5.27
N ILE A 65 -10.16 -0.21 -5.36
CA ILE A 65 -11.60 -0.38 -5.13
C ILE A 65 -12.32 0.10 -6.39
N GLU A 66 -13.17 -0.77 -6.94
CA GLU A 66 -14.11 -0.43 -7.99
C GLU A 66 -15.52 -0.38 -7.41
N PHE A 67 -16.29 0.66 -7.72
CA PHE A 67 -17.65 0.85 -7.21
C PHE A 67 -18.58 1.49 -8.22
N VAL A 68 -19.88 1.30 -8.08
CA VAL A 68 -20.87 1.94 -8.96
C VAL A 68 -21.27 3.30 -8.41
N GLU A 69 -21.18 4.33 -9.25
CA GLU A 69 -21.77 5.64 -9.00
C GLU A 69 -22.60 6.07 -10.21
N GLY A 70 -23.92 6.15 -10.02
CA GLY A 70 -24.87 6.29 -11.12
C GLY A 70 -24.85 5.05 -12.04
N GLU A 71 -24.53 5.25 -13.31
CA GLU A 71 -24.43 4.18 -14.31
C GLU A 71 -22.98 3.81 -14.65
N THR A 72 -22.01 4.37 -13.92
CA THR A 72 -20.59 4.27 -14.24
C THR A 72 -19.84 3.57 -13.11
N ILE A 73 -18.95 2.63 -13.45
CA ILE A 73 -17.98 2.06 -12.50
C ILE A 73 -16.92 3.11 -12.21
N GLN A 74 -16.60 3.42 -10.97
CA GLN A 74 -15.51 4.29 -10.56
C GLN A 74 -14.40 3.45 -9.96
N VAL A 75 -13.16 3.95 -10.00
CA VAL A 75 -11.96 3.28 -9.48
C VAL A 75 -11.23 4.23 -8.53
N VAL A 76 -10.85 3.75 -7.36
CA VAL A 76 -9.97 4.42 -6.41
C VAL A 76 -8.80 3.51 -6.09
N ARG A 77 -7.59 4.05 -6.13
CA ARG A 77 -6.34 3.36 -5.78
C ARG A 77 -5.65 4.13 -4.67
N GLY A 78 -5.03 3.46 -3.70
CA GLY A 78 -4.26 4.13 -2.66
C GLY A 78 -3.68 3.21 -1.60
N CYS A 79 -3.09 3.81 -0.56
CA CYS A 79 -2.65 3.09 0.63
C CYS A 79 -3.84 2.83 1.55
N MET A 80 -3.93 1.61 2.04
CA MET A 80 -4.94 1.17 3.00
C MET A 80 -4.28 0.63 4.25
N ILE A 81 -4.94 0.72 5.40
CA ILE A 81 -4.46 0.06 6.63
C ILE A 81 -4.45 -1.45 6.39
N SER A 82 -3.34 -2.12 6.69
CA SER A 82 -3.13 -3.54 6.37
C SER A 82 -4.14 -4.48 7.01
N ASP A 83 -4.73 -4.10 8.14
CA ASP A 83 -5.73 -4.92 8.85
C ASP A 83 -7.16 -4.78 8.28
N ILE A 84 -7.38 -3.87 7.33
CA ILE A 84 -8.68 -3.71 6.66
C ILE A 84 -8.79 -4.72 5.53
N THR A 85 -9.89 -5.47 5.50
CA THR A 85 -10.22 -6.38 4.40
C THR A 85 -11.23 -5.77 3.42
N CYS A 86 -11.37 -6.37 2.23
CA CYS A 86 -12.42 -5.99 1.29
C CYS A 86 -13.82 -6.17 1.89
N GLU A 87 -14.04 -7.21 2.70
CA GLU A 87 -15.31 -7.46 3.38
C GLU A 87 -15.63 -6.34 4.38
N ASP A 88 -14.62 -5.82 5.08
CA ASP A 88 -14.80 -4.68 5.99
C ASP A 88 -15.20 -3.41 5.23
N ILE A 89 -14.59 -3.16 4.07
CA ILE A 89 -14.97 -2.04 3.19
C ILE A 89 -16.41 -2.20 2.71
N GLU A 90 -16.78 -3.37 2.21
CA GLU A 90 -18.13 -3.64 1.70
C GLU A 90 -19.21 -3.43 2.76
N LYS A 91 -18.92 -3.75 4.04
CA LYS A 91 -19.84 -3.54 5.16
C LYS A 91 -20.12 -2.07 5.47
N VAL A 92 -19.18 -1.17 5.18
CA VAL A 92 -19.26 0.25 5.56
C VAL A 92 -19.44 1.18 4.36
N ALA A 93 -19.20 0.70 3.15
CA ALA A 93 -19.30 1.50 1.93
C ALA A 93 -20.75 1.93 1.68
N PRO A 94 -21.02 3.23 1.46
CA PRO A 94 -22.34 3.71 1.06
C PRO A 94 -22.64 3.46 -0.42
N VAL A 95 -21.72 2.81 -1.14
CA VAL A 95 -21.75 2.55 -2.58
C VAL A 95 -21.61 1.06 -2.83
N LYS A 96 -22.13 0.59 -3.96
CA LYS A 96 -21.97 -0.80 -4.38
C LYS A 96 -20.54 -1.03 -4.88
N ILE A 97 -19.73 -1.73 -4.10
CA ILE A 97 -18.43 -2.24 -4.54
C ILE A 97 -18.65 -3.35 -5.57
N THR A 98 -17.91 -3.30 -6.67
CA THR A 98 -17.96 -4.30 -7.75
C THR A 98 -16.69 -5.13 -7.83
N ASP A 99 -15.56 -4.56 -7.42
CA ASP A 99 -14.28 -5.25 -7.30
C ASP A 99 -13.46 -4.60 -6.18
N CYS A 100 -12.68 -5.42 -5.48
CA CYS A 100 -11.78 -4.96 -4.43
C CYS A 100 -10.53 -5.82 -4.43
N THR A 101 -9.38 -5.16 -4.53
CA THR A 101 -8.07 -5.78 -4.49
C THR A 101 -7.23 -5.14 -3.40
N ILE A 102 -6.67 -5.97 -2.52
CA ILE A 102 -5.71 -5.58 -1.49
C ILE A 102 -4.46 -6.43 -1.68
N CYS A 103 -3.29 -5.80 -1.69
CA CYS A 103 -2.03 -6.48 -2.00
C CYS A 103 -0.83 -5.72 -1.41
N ASP A 104 0.23 -6.43 -1.06
CA ASP A 104 1.31 -5.96 -0.18
C ASP A 104 2.66 -5.69 -0.88
N THR A 105 2.74 -5.90 -2.19
CA THR A 105 3.94 -5.63 -2.98
C THR A 105 3.88 -4.28 -3.69
N ASP A 106 5.05 -3.69 -3.99
CA ASP A 106 5.13 -2.43 -4.73
C ASP A 106 4.29 -2.47 -6.02
N PHE A 107 3.47 -1.43 -6.19
CA PHE A 107 2.66 -1.14 -7.38
C PHE A 107 1.64 -2.24 -7.75
N CYS A 108 1.35 -3.17 -6.85
CA CYS A 108 0.45 -4.29 -7.12
C CYS A 108 -0.99 -3.86 -7.41
N ASN A 109 -1.40 -2.70 -6.89
CA ASN A 109 -2.67 -2.08 -7.22
C ASN A 109 -2.62 -1.32 -8.56
N GLY A 110 -1.85 -1.79 -9.54
CA GLY A 110 -1.72 -1.16 -10.86
C GLY A 110 -2.63 -1.75 -11.94
N ALA A 111 -3.07 -3.00 -11.77
CA ALA A 111 -3.93 -3.69 -12.73
C ALA A 111 -5.35 -3.10 -12.80
#